data_AF-A0A956YN83-F1
#
_entry.id   AF-A0A956YN83-F1
#
_cell.length_a   1.000
_cell.length_b   1.000
_cell.length_c   1.000
_cell.angle_alpha   90.00
_cell.angle_beta   90.00
_cell.angle_gamma   90.00
#
_symmetry.space_group_name_H-M   'P 1'
#
loop_
_entity.id
_entity.type
_entity.pdbx_description
1 polymer ?
#
loop_
_entity_poly.entity_id
_entity_poly.type
_entity_poly.pdbx_seq_one_letter_code
_entity_poly.pdbx_strand_id
1 'polypeptide(L)'
;MFRTTAVLHPYGSTNPTALPTGRLLINDADEILYANRQARHFLGLLSEESLPKGQKFVPLLRQTFQLDSNSAWVGWPQRPLPTMPRYVLYTSSHADPALFKVEIIEQIQLDGKNILAVAMQLVESGWGTAVSHLTV
;
A
#
# COMPACT_ATOMS: atom_id res chain seq x y z
N MET A 1 -22.70 -40.12 19.97
CA MET A 1 -22.99 -39.50 18.65
C MET A 1 -23.56 -38.13 18.94
N PHE A 2 -23.00 -36.99 18.56
CA PHE A 2 -22.23 -36.62 17.36
C PHE A 2 -20.96 -35.83 17.74
N ARG A 3 -19.91 -35.96 16.94
CA ARG A 3 -18.69 -35.13 17.00
C ARG A 3 -18.92 -33.89 16.13
N THR A 4 -19.01 -32.71 16.74
CA THR A 4 -18.91 -31.44 16.01
C THR A 4 -17.47 -30.96 16.11
N THR A 5 -16.68 -31.24 15.08
CA THR A 5 -15.36 -30.65 14.90
C THR A 5 -15.55 -29.25 14.36
N ALA A 6 -15.54 -28.24 15.22
CA ALA A 6 -15.36 -26.86 14.80
C ALA A 6 -13.89 -26.70 14.39
N VAL A 7 -13.63 -26.62 13.08
CA VAL A 7 -12.33 -26.18 12.58
C VAL A 7 -12.23 -24.68 12.86
N LEU A 8 -11.64 -24.37 14.01
CA LEU A 8 -11.14 -23.04 14.32
C LEU A 8 -9.99 -22.75 13.35
N HIS A 9 -10.29 -22.01 12.28
CA HIS A 9 -9.24 -21.28 11.57
C HIS A 9 -8.72 -20.22 12.55
N PRO A 10 -7.40 -20.15 12.80
CA PRO A 10 -6.85 -19.17 13.72
C PRO A 10 -6.84 -17.80 13.01
N TYR A 11 -7.96 -17.08 13.05
CA TYR A 11 -7.93 -15.61 12.92
C TYR A 11 -7.59 -15.03 14.30
N GLY A 12 -6.41 -15.41 14.79
CA GLY A 12 -5.81 -14.91 16.00
C GLY A 12 -4.58 -14.09 15.64
N SER A 13 -4.76 -12.80 15.42
CA SER A 13 -3.79 -11.78 15.82
C SER A 13 -4.43 -10.40 15.71
N THR A 14 -5.10 -9.98 16.78
CA THR A 14 -5.18 -8.57 17.13
C THR A 14 -3.78 -8.13 17.53
N ASN A 15 -2.94 -7.84 16.55
CA ASN A 15 -1.67 -7.15 16.78
C ASN A 15 -2.01 -5.66 16.95
N PRO A 16 -1.79 -5.02 18.11
CA PRO A 16 -2.17 -3.62 18.34
C PRO A 16 -1.37 -2.60 17.51
N THR A 17 -0.43 -3.05 16.68
CA THR A 17 0.49 -2.24 15.87
C THR A 17 0.49 -2.67 14.40
N ALA A 18 -0.68 -2.97 13.82
CA ALA A 18 -0.78 -3.05 12.36
C ALA A 18 -0.58 -1.63 11.79
N LEU A 19 0.61 -1.35 11.25
CA LEU A 19 0.91 -0.07 10.60
C LEU A 19 -0.17 0.26 9.56
N PRO A 20 -0.56 1.55 9.44
CA PRO A 20 -1.62 1.94 8.54
C PRO A 20 -1.30 1.50 7.11
N THR A 21 -2.20 0.69 6.53
CA THR A 21 -2.04 0.14 5.18
C THR A 21 -3.10 0.73 4.25
N GLY A 22 -2.65 1.46 3.23
CA GLY A 22 -3.48 1.86 2.10
C GLY A 22 -3.75 0.66 1.21
N ARG A 23 -5.00 0.45 0.81
CA ARG A 23 -5.39 -0.59 -0.15
C ARG A 23 -6.15 0.02 -1.30
N LEU A 24 -5.79 -0.38 -2.51
CA LEU A 24 -6.37 0.09 -3.75
C LEU A 24 -6.55 -1.06 -4.75
N LEU A 25 -7.54 -0.92 -5.61
CA LEU A 25 -7.75 -1.76 -6.79
C LEU A 25 -7.46 -0.91 -8.02
N ILE A 26 -6.58 -1.40 -8.89
CA ILE A 26 -6.32 -0.79 -10.19
C ILE A 26 -6.60 -1.76 -11.34
N ASN A 27 -6.86 -1.23 -12.53
CA ASN A 27 -6.88 -2.05 -13.75
C ASN A 27 -5.52 -2.02 -14.47
N ASP A 28 -5.41 -2.77 -15.57
CA ASP A 28 -4.21 -2.80 -16.41
C ASP A 28 -3.83 -1.45 -17.03
N ALA A 29 -4.78 -0.51 -17.13
CA ALA A 29 -4.55 0.85 -17.61
C ALA A 29 -4.04 1.81 -16.52
N ASP A 30 -3.68 1.27 -15.35
CA ASP A 30 -3.25 1.98 -14.14
C ASP A 30 -4.35 2.83 -13.48
N GLU A 31 -5.62 2.63 -13.87
CA GLU A 31 -6.73 3.41 -13.31
C GLU A 31 -7.17 2.86 -11.95
N ILE A 32 -7.33 3.76 -10.98
CA ILE A 32 -7.84 3.43 -9.65
C ILE A 32 -9.35 3.20 -9.74
N LEU A 33 -9.76 1.96 -9.53
CA LEU A 33 -11.17 1.56 -9.45
C LEU A 33 -11.70 1.71 -8.03
N TYR A 34 -10.85 1.50 -7.05
CA TYR A 34 -11.18 1.60 -5.63
C TYR A 34 -9.95 1.98 -4.83
N ALA A 35 -10.15 2.77 -3.77
CA ALA A 35 -9.14 3.07 -2.76
C ALA A 35 -9.85 3.21 -1.42
N ASN A 36 -9.33 2.51 -0.40
CA ASN A 36 -9.80 2.68 0.98
C ASN A 36 -9.40 4.06 1.52
N ARG A 37 -9.98 4.44 2.68
CA ARG A 37 -9.74 5.76 3.32
C ARG A 37 -8.24 6.05 3.51
N GLN A 38 -7.45 5.05 3.89
CA GLN A 38 -6.02 5.21 4.12
C GLN A 38 -5.25 5.46 2.81
N ALA A 39 -5.53 4.71 1.75
CA ALA A 39 -4.92 4.94 0.43
C ALA A 39 -5.33 6.30 -0.14
N ARG A 40 -6.60 6.71 0.04
CA ARG A 40 -7.06 8.04 -0.35
C ARG A 40 -6.30 9.14 0.38
N HIS A 41 -6.12 9.00 1.69
CA HIS A 41 -5.33 9.94 2.48
C HIS A 41 -3.89 10.02 1.98
N PHE A 42 -3.22 8.89 1.76
CA PHE A 42 -1.85 8.85 1.22
C PHE A 42 -1.73 9.47 -0.16
N LEU A 43 -2.71 9.26 -1.04
CA LEU A 43 -2.69 9.78 -2.41
C LEU A 43 -3.27 11.19 -2.54
N GLY A 44 -3.64 11.85 -1.44
CA GLY A 44 -4.24 13.20 -1.48
C GLY A 44 -5.64 13.23 -2.15
N LEU A 45 -6.37 12.12 -2.14
CA LEU A 45 -7.71 12.01 -2.68
C LEU A 45 -8.72 12.51 -1.63
N LEU A 46 -9.01 13.80 -1.66
CA LEU A 46 -9.71 14.53 -0.59
C LEU A 46 -11.22 14.27 -0.46
N SER A 47 -11.87 13.64 -1.45
CA SER A 47 -13.33 13.40 -1.40
C SER A 47 -13.67 11.96 -1.02
N GLU A 48 -14.54 11.78 -0.02
CA GLU A 48 -15.09 10.47 0.36
C GLU A 48 -16.20 10.02 -0.62
N GLU A 49 -16.86 10.96 -1.30
CA GLU A 49 -18.09 10.71 -2.06
C GLU A 49 -17.89 9.85 -3.33
N SER A 50 -16.81 10.08 -4.09
CA SER A 50 -16.43 9.20 -5.20
C SER A 50 -15.00 9.48 -5.67
N LEU A 51 -14.31 8.44 -6.17
CA LEU A 51 -13.06 8.62 -6.90
C LEU A 51 -13.37 9.28 -8.25
N PRO A 52 -12.71 10.38 -8.61
CA PRO A 52 -12.83 10.93 -9.96
C PRO A 52 -12.46 9.85 -10.99
N LYS A 53 -13.27 9.72 -12.04
CA LYS A 53 -13.04 8.71 -13.08
C LYS A 53 -11.71 8.94 -13.79
N GLY A 54 -11.03 7.85 -14.14
CA GLY A 54 -9.78 7.88 -14.91
C GLY A 54 -8.54 8.30 -14.11
N GLN A 55 -8.63 8.42 -12.79
CA GLN A 55 -7.47 8.70 -11.95
C GLN A 55 -6.46 7.56 -12.01
N LYS A 56 -5.22 7.88 -12.36
CA LYS A 56 -4.14 6.90 -12.52
C LYS A 56 -3.25 6.85 -11.30
N PHE A 57 -2.90 5.64 -10.86
CA PHE A 57 -2.16 5.43 -9.62
C PHE A 57 -0.74 5.98 -9.67
N VAL A 58 0.08 5.62 -10.66
CA VAL A 58 1.48 6.05 -10.71
C VAL A 58 1.63 7.56 -10.88
N PRO A 59 0.84 8.26 -11.73
CA PRO A 59 0.88 9.72 -11.81
C PRO A 59 0.56 10.41 -10.48
N LEU A 60 -0.50 9.97 -9.77
CA LEU A 60 -0.83 10.50 -8.45
C LEU A 60 0.28 10.23 -7.44
N LEU A 61 0.83 9.02 -7.47
CA LEU A 61 1.93 8.64 -6.59
C LEU A 61 3.15 9.54 -6.80
N ARG A 62 3.50 9.87 -8.03
CA ARG A 62 4.63 10.77 -8.36
C ARG A 62 4.39 12.24 -8.00
N GLN A 63 3.14 12.67 -7.88
CA GLN A 63 2.80 14.02 -7.44
C GLN A 63 3.01 14.19 -5.93
N THR A 64 2.77 13.14 -5.16
CA THR A 64 2.78 13.19 -3.69
C THR A 64 4.06 12.58 -3.08
N PHE A 65 4.70 11.63 -3.77
CA PHE A 65 5.84 10.88 -3.28
C PHE A 65 7.02 10.93 -4.24
N GLN A 66 8.22 10.81 -3.67
CA GLN A 66 9.44 10.55 -4.42
C GLN A 66 9.60 9.04 -4.60
N LEU A 67 9.87 8.59 -5.83
CA LEU A 67 10.15 7.17 -6.08
C LEU A 67 11.61 6.88 -5.72
N ASP A 68 11.84 5.90 -4.83
CA ASP A 68 13.19 5.56 -4.34
C ASP A 68 14.11 5.06 -5.48
N SER A 69 13.57 4.21 -6.36
CA SER A 69 14.30 3.71 -7.54
C SER A 69 13.38 3.64 -8.76
N ASN A 70 13.62 4.52 -9.73
CA ASN A 70 12.84 4.56 -10.99
C ASN A 70 12.84 3.21 -11.74
N SER A 71 13.91 2.42 -11.63
CA SER A 71 14.00 1.12 -12.32
C SER A 71 13.03 0.08 -11.78
N ALA A 72 12.72 0.11 -10.47
CA ALA A 72 11.72 -0.80 -9.88
C ALA A 72 10.30 -0.54 -10.42
N TRP A 73 10.04 0.66 -10.94
CA TRP A 73 8.75 1.08 -11.51
C TRP A 73 8.65 0.85 -13.02
N VAL A 74 9.76 0.48 -13.68
CA VAL A 74 9.73 0.08 -15.09
C VAL A 74 8.90 -1.19 -15.23
N GLY A 75 7.95 -1.20 -16.16
CA GLY A 75 7.04 -2.33 -16.37
C GLY A 75 5.85 -2.38 -15.41
N TRP A 76 5.61 -1.35 -14.59
CA TRP A 76 4.35 -1.23 -13.86
C TRP A 76 3.14 -1.32 -14.82
N PRO A 77 2.06 -2.07 -14.50
CA PRO A 77 1.75 -2.68 -13.21
C PRO A 77 2.08 -4.19 -13.12
N GLN A 78 3.16 -4.67 -13.75
CA GLN A 78 3.61 -6.05 -13.56
C GLN A 78 4.17 -6.25 -12.15
N ARG A 79 4.03 -7.45 -11.58
CA ARG A 79 4.62 -7.78 -10.26
C ARG A 79 6.15 -7.60 -10.32
N PRO A 80 6.76 -6.86 -9.39
CA PRO A 80 8.20 -6.64 -9.43
C PRO A 80 8.94 -7.95 -9.12
N LEU A 81 10.20 -8.03 -9.56
CA LEU A 81 11.09 -9.10 -9.12
C LEU A 81 11.31 -8.98 -7.59
N PRO A 82 11.47 -10.09 -6.86
CA PRO A 82 11.71 -10.05 -5.40
C PRO A 82 12.93 -9.22 -4.99
N THR A 83 13.91 -9.09 -5.88
CA THR A 83 15.15 -8.32 -5.70
C THR A 83 14.98 -6.82 -5.96
N MET A 84 13.84 -6.38 -6.48
CA MET A 84 13.55 -4.98 -6.83
C MET A 84 12.18 -4.55 -6.29
N PRO A 85 12.00 -4.51 -4.95
CA PRO A 85 10.78 -3.98 -4.35
C PRO A 85 10.55 -2.52 -4.73
N ARG A 86 9.28 -2.11 -4.75
CA ARG A 86 8.90 -0.73 -5.03
C ARG A 86 8.70 0.00 -3.72
N TYR A 87 9.50 1.04 -3.51
CA TYR A 87 9.33 1.97 -2.41
C TYR A 87 9.03 3.37 -2.91
N VAL A 88 8.28 4.10 -2.09
CA VAL A 88 8.06 5.54 -2.25
C VAL A 88 8.30 6.27 -0.94
N LEU A 89 8.87 7.46 -1.04
CA LEU A 89 9.21 8.31 0.08
C LEU A 89 8.25 9.50 0.11
N TYR A 90 7.52 9.66 1.20
CA TYR A 90 6.77 10.85 1.50
C TYR A 90 7.68 11.83 2.24
N THR A 91 7.82 13.03 1.71
CA THR A 91 8.54 14.14 2.36
C THR A 91 7.61 15.33 2.41
N SER A 92 7.41 15.89 3.59
CA SER A 92 6.67 17.13 3.78
C SER A 92 7.54 18.11 4.56
N SER A 93 7.44 19.40 4.29
CA SER A 93 8.25 20.44 4.93
C SER A 93 8.07 20.53 6.45
N HIS A 94 7.03 19.88 6.99
CA HIS A 94 6.65 19.96 8.41
C HIS A 94 6.51 18.61 9.10
N ALA A 95 6.92 17.50 8.45
CA ALA A 95 6.80 16.17 9.02
C ALA A 95 8.03 15.31 8.72
N ASP A 96 8.28 14.35 9.59
CA ASP A 96 9.33 13.36 9.35
C ASP A 96 9.06 12.57 8.06
N PRO A 97 10.11 12.23 7.30
CA PRO A 97 9.96 11.45 6.08
C PRO A 97 9.39 10.07 6.41
N ALA A 98 8.45 9.62 5.60
CA ALA A 98 7.80 8.31 5.74
C ALA A 98 8.05 7.45 4.50
N LEU A 99 8.59 6.25 4.70
CA LEU A 99 8.86 5.29 3.62
C LEU A 99 7.68 4.33 3.50
N PHE A 100 7.18 4.13 2.28
CA PHE A 100 6.10 3.18 2.00
C PHE A 100 6.57 2.12 1.01
N LYS A 101 6.30 0.86 1.32
CA LYS A 101 6.42 -0.26 0.37
C LYS A 101 5.12 -0.35 -0.45
N VAL A 102 5.26 -0.43 -1.77
CA VAL A 102 4.14 -0.64 -2.70
C VAL A 102 4.22 -2.04 -3.28
N GLU A 103 3.15 -2.82 -3.09
CA GLU A 103 3.14 -4.23 -3.47
C GLU A 103 1.81 -4.64 -4.10
N ILE A 104 1.89 -5.44 -5.18
CA ILE A 104 0.73 -6.12 -5.77
C ILE A 104 0.49 -7.39 -4.96
N ILE A 105 -0.50 -7.34 -4.08
CA ILE A 105 -0.85 -8.44 -3.19
C ILE A 105 -1.60 -9.54 -3.93
N GLU A 106 -2.45 -9.18 -4.89
CA GLU A 106 -3.31 -10.11 -5.61
C GLU A 106 -3.64 -9.62 -7.02
N GLN A 107 -3.86 -10.56 -7.94
CA GLN A 107 -4.40 -10.29 -9.28
C GLN A 107 -5.74 -11.02 -9.40
N ILE A 108 -6.78 -10.29 -9.77
CA ILE A 108 -8.18 -10.73 -9.78
C ILE A 108 -8.71 -10.55 -11.20
N GLN A 109 -9.40 -11.54 -11.75
CA GLN A 109 -10.10 -11.41 -13.02
C GLN A 109 -11.58 -11.12 -12.74
N LEU A 110 -12.07 -9.96 -13.21
CA LEU A 110 -13.48 -9.55 -13.10
C LEU A 110 -13.98 -9.17 -14.49
N ASP A 111 -15.01 -9.88 -14.98
CA ASP A 111 -15.61 -9.66 -16.31
C ASP A 111 -14.59 -9.63 -17.47
N GLY A 112 -13.57 -10.50 -17.40
CA GLY A 112 -12.48 -10.57 -18.39
C GLY A 112 -11.47 -9.42 -18.30
N LYS A 113 -11.56 -8.57 -17.27
CA LYS A 113 -10.59 -7.52 -16.98
C LYS A 113 -9.70 -7.96 -15.83
N ASN A 114 -8.40 -7.71 -15.97
CA ASN A 114 -7.45 -7.91 -14.90
C ASN A 114 -7.48 -6.72 -13.94
N ILE A 115 -7.71 -7.01 -12.67
CA ILE A 115 -7.74 -6.06 -11.57
C ILE A 115 -6.62 -6.44 -10.60
N LEU A 116 -5.82 -5.46 -10.21
CA LEU A 116 -4.70 -5.65 -9.31
C LEU A 116 -5.06 -5.06 -7.96
N ALA A 117 -4.99 -5.86 -6.92
CA ALA A 117 -5.02 -5.38 -5.55
C ALA A 117 -3.61 -4.94 -5.15
N VAL A 118 -3.49 -3.69 -4.76
CA VAL A 118 -2.23 -3.05 -4.40
C VAL A 118 -2.31 -2.55 -2.97
N ALA A 119 -1.23 -2.80 -2.21
CA ALA A 119 -1.05 -2.30 -0.87
C ALA A 119 0.05 -1.23 -0.83
N MET A 120 -0.19 -0.17 -0.07
CA MET A 120 0.79 0.82 0.35
C MET A 120 0.99 0.66 1.86
N GLN A 121 2.12 0.10 2.25
CA GLN A 121 2.44 -0.20 3.65
C GLN A 121 3.51 0.75 4.15
N LEU A 122 3.22 1.47 5.22
CA LEU A 122 4.25 2.22 5.93
C LEU A 122 5.32 1.24 6.43
N VAL A 123 6.58 1.55 6.14
CA VAL A 123 7.74 0.82 6.63
C VAL A 123 8.22 1.53 7.88
N GLU A 124 8.32 0.83 9.00
CA GLU A 124 8.96 1.36 10.19
C GLU A 124 10.39 1.77 9.84
N SER A 125 10.64 3.07 9.84
CA SER A 125 11.97 3.62 9.77
C SER A 125 12.68 3.26 11.09
N GLY A 126 13.58 2.27 11.05
CA GLY A 126 14.46 1.91 12.17
C GLY A 126 15.37 3.04 12.67
N TRP A 127 15.22 4.25 12.13
CA TRP A 127 15.88 5.48 12.56
C TRP A 127 15.32 6.06 13.87
N GLY A 128 14.14 5.61 14.34
CA GLY A 128 13.50 6.15 15.55
C GLY A 128 13.83 5.44 16.87
N THR A 129 14.36 4.20 16.83
CA THR A 129 14.52 3.37 18.04
C THR A 129 15.94 3.35 18.61
N ALA A 130 16.86 4.16 18.08
CA ALA A 130 18.23 4.23 18.56
C ALA A 130 18.48 5.33 19.61
N VAL A 131 17.52 6.22 19.88
CA VAL A 131 17.76 7.40 20.76
C VAL A 131 17.18 7.24 22.17
N SER A 132 16.34 6.23 22.44
CA SER A 132 15.73 6.06 23.78
C SER A 132 16.51 5.15 24.75
N HIS A 133 17.68 4.63 24.37
CA HIS A 133 18.50 3.76 25.23
C HIS A 133 19.82 4.38 25.68
N LEU A 134 19.98 5.69 25.54
CA LEU A 134 21.10 6.44 26.08
C LEU A 134 20.57 7.68 26.81
N THR A 135 19.96 7.46 27.98
CA THR A 135 19.87 8.50 28.99
C THR A 135 20.03 7.87 30.37
N VAL A 136 21.28 7.98 30.84
CA VAL A 136 21.82 7.99 32.21
C VAL A 136 21.58 6.76 33.09
#